data_AF-W9IZP7-F1
#
_entry.id   AF-W9IZP7-F1
#
_cell.length_a   1.000
_cell.length_b   1.000
_cell.length_c   1.000
_cell.angle_alpha   90.00
_cell.angle_beta   90.00
_cell.angle_gamma   90.00
#
_symmetry.space_group_name_H-M   'P 1'
#
loop_
_entity.id
_entity.type
_entity.pdbx_description
1 polymer ?
#
loop_
_entity_poly.entity_id
_entity_poly.type
_entity_poly.pdbx_seq_one_letter_code
_entity_poly.pdbx_strand_id
1 'polypeptide(L)'
;MVGIGGAAPGAVDIRLGDVVVGTFVTQYDLGKTIGEGEIQSTATPRVPDQLLNTAVSSLEAKHEGGAKEFLRILKERFQRLVEYDRTRLIDNLFITSYDHVDPQAINCDQCDSSKVVGGDPRSTNDPVIHHGGIASGNQVMRSSKQRDRLTQQLDIICFEMEAAGLMNILPCLPIRGICDYSDSHKNKEWQRYAAATAAAYARELLTVLASQPATRLSSARHIPYGIPFSLQDMPVSDHLIDRPADRAALEDCLLPKQGANSRRKLFILHGLGGIGKTQLAVDFARRHKTALPYSG
;
A
#
# COMPACT_ATOMS: atom_id res chain seq x y z
N MET A 1 -7.01 1.05 0.74
CA MET A 1 -5.96 0.01 0.73
C MET A 1 -4.75 0.58 1.44
N VAL A 2 -4.13 -0.18 2.35
CA VAL A 2 -2.99 0.29 3.14
C VAL A 2 -1.84 -0.68 2.96
N GLY A 3 -0.64 -0.17 2.70
CA GLY A 3 0.54 -1.00 2.51
C GLY A 3 1.80 -0.16 2.42
N ILE A 4 2.86 -0.77 1.89
CA ILE A 4 4.12 -0.08 1.58
C ILE A 4 4.21 0.23 0.09
N GLY A 5 5.03 1.21 -0.26
CA GLY A 5 5.38 1.56 -1.64
C GLY A 5 6.78 2.14 -1.71
N GLY A 6 7.28 2.28 -2.92
CA GLY A 6 8.53 3.00 -3.19
C GLY A 6 8.23 4.44 -3.53
N ALA A 7 9.05 5.38 -3.06
CA ALA A 7 8.97 6.77 -3.46
C ALA A 7 9.52 6.96 -4.87
N ALA A 8 9.05 8.00 -5.55
CA ALA A 8 9.64 8.51 -6.77
C ALA A 8 10.05 9.96 -6.54
N PRO A 9 11.26 10.18 -5.96
CA PRO A 9 11.73 11.51 -5.62
C PRO A 9 11.84 12.39 -6.86
N GLY A 10 11.41 13.64 -6.75
CA GLY A 10 11.36 14.59 -7.85
C GLY A 10 11.16 16.00 -7.32
N ALA A 11 10.04 16.62 -7.65
CA ALA A 11 9.69 17.96 -7.14
C ALA A 11 9.32 17.98 -5.64
N VAL A 12 9.06 16.81 -5.05
CA VAL A 12 8.64 16.68 -3.65
C VAL A 12 9.73 15.94 -2.85
N ASP A 13 10.10 16.49 -1.69
CA ASP A 13 11.00 15.85 -0.73
C ASP A 13 10.28 14.71 -0.01
N ILE A 14 10.18 13.55 -0.65
CA ILE A 14 9.62 12.32 -0.07
C ILE A 14 10.75 11.50 0.53
N ARG A 15 10.56 11.04 1.75
CA ARG A 15 11.57 10.32 2.54
C ARG A 15 11.09 8.97 3.03
N LEU A 16 12.03 8.12 3.43
CA LEU A 16 11.69 6.82 3.98
C LEU A 16 10.90 6.97 5.29
N GLY A 17 9.81 6.22 5.41
CA GLY A 17 8.85 6.32 6.51
C GLY A 17 7.71 7.32 6.28
N ASP A 18 7.82 8.23 5.30
CA ASP A 18 6.70 9.09 4.91
C ASP A 18 5.51 8.27 4.39
N VAL A 19 4.37 8.93 4.24
CA VAL A 19 3.14 8.33 3.70
C VAL A 19 2.74 9.05 2.43
N VAL A 20 2.46 8.29 1.37
CA VAL A 20 1.82 8.79 0.16
C VAL A 20 0.35 8.37 0.14
N VAL A 21 -0.53 9.33 -0.09
CA VAL A 21 -1.97 9.15 -0.25
C VAL A 21 -2.30 9.38 -1.73
N GLY A 22 -2.84 8.36 -2.39
CA GLY A 22 -3.08 8.39 -3.82
C GLY A 22 -4.25 9.28 -4.21
N THR A 23 -3.98 10.40 -4.89
CA THR A 23 -5.02 11.25 -5.50
C THR A 23 -5.53 10.67 -6.82
N PHE A 24 -4.66 9.92 -7.50
CA PHE A 24 -5.00 9.05 -8.62
C PHE A 24 -4.03 7.87 -8.70
N VAL A 25 -4.45 6.84 -9.43
CA VAL A 25 -3.67 5.63 -9.69
C VAL A 25 -3.60 5.37 -11.18
N THR A 26 -2.38 5.24 -11.70
CA THR A 26 -2.12 4.89 -13.10
C THR A 26 -1.46 3.53 -13.18
N GLN A 27 -1.98 2.65 -14.02
CA GLN A 27 -1.33 1.36 -14.28
C GLN A 27 -0.19 1.55 -15.29
N TYR A 28 1.06 1.36 -14.87
CA TYR A 28 2.21 1.75 -15.69
C TYR A 28 2.77 0.62 -16.55
N ASP A 29 2.49 -0.63 -16.22
CA ASP A 29 3.10 -1.82 -16.83
C ASP A 29 2.20 -2.52 -17.86
N LEU A 30 0.98 -1.99 -18.09
CA LEU A 30 0.10 -2.41 -19.17
C LEU A 30 -0.03 -1.30 -20.21
N GLY A 31 0.10 -1.67 -21.46
CA GLY A 31 0.03 -0.73 -22.56
C GLY A 31 0.46 -1.33 -23.88
N LYS A 32 0.62 -0.47 -24.88
CA LYS A 32 1.14 -0.88 -26.18
C LYS A 32 2.65 -0.97 -26.08
N THR A 33 3.22 -2.10 -26.48
CA THR A 33 4.65 -2.19 -26.74
C THR A 33 4.95 -1.33 -27.96
N ILE A 34 5.67 -0.24 -27.73
CA ILE A 34 6.32 0.53 -28.77
C ILE A 34 7.71 -0.10 -29.03
N GLY A 35 8.42 0.34 -30.07
CA GLY A 35 9.73 -0.25 -30.44
C GLY A 35 10.70 -0.44 -29.27
N GLU A 36 11.72 -1.27 -29.47
CA GLU A 36 12.73 -1.63 -28.44
C GLU A 36 12.16 -2.21 -27.11
N GLY A 37 10.89 -2.64 -27.10
CA GLY A 37 10.28 -3.28 -25.92
C GLY A 37 9.78 -2.30 -24.85
N GLU A 38 9.77 -0.99 -25.13
CA GLU A 38 9.18 -0.01 -24.22
C GLU A 38 7.65 -0.12 -24.20
N ILE A 39 7.04 -0.03 -23.03
CA ILE A 39 5.58 -0.04 -22.87
C ILE A 39 5.11 1.40 -22.75
N GLN A 40 4.31 1.85 -23.72
CA GLN A 40 3.55 3.09 -23.57
C GLN A 40 2.26 2.77 -22.83
N SER A 41 2.16 3.19 -21.56
CA SER A 41 0.93 3.04 -20.80
C SER A 41 -0.20 3.78 -21.51
N THR A 42 -1.28 3.05 -21.80
CA THR A 42 -2.54 3.59 -22.32
C THR A 42 -3.60 3.65 -21.22
N ALA A 43 -3.20 3.47 -19.96
CA ALA A 43 -4.13 3.38 -18.85
C ALA A 43 -4.69 4.76 -18.50
N THR A 44 -6.02 4.85 -18.39
CA THR A 44 -6.67 6.03 -17.83
C THR A 44 -6.44 6.06 -16.32
N PRO A 45 -5.94 7.18 -15.75
CA PRO A 45 -5.81 7.33 -14.31
C PRO A 45 -7.16 7.11 -13.62
N ARG A 46 -7.13 6.38 -12.50
CA ARG A 46 -8.30 6.14 -11.65
C ARG A 46 -8.21 7.00 -10.42
N VAL A 47 -9.30 7.65 -10.04
CA VAL A 47 -9.36 8.51 -8.85
C VAL A 47 -10.17 7.84 -7.73
N PRO A 48 -9.82 8.06 -6.45
CA PRO A 48 -10.66 7.66 -5.34
C PRO A 48 -12.05 8.31 -5.43
N ASP A 49 -13.05 7.72 -4.78
CA ASP A 49 -14.40 8.27 -4.77
C ASP A 49 -14.50 9.57 -3.95
N GLN A 50 -15.59 10.31 -4.16
CA GLN A 50 -15.81 11.60 -3.52
C GLN A 50 -15.85 11.51 -1.99
N LEU A 51 -16.36 10.40 -1.44
CA LEU A 51 -16.42 10.20 0.01
C LEU A 51 -15.00 10.13 0.60
N LEU A 52 -14.13 9.30 0.01
CA LEU A 52 -12.74 9.16 0.45
C LEU A 52 -11.98 10.48 0.26
N ASN A 53 -12.14 11.15 -0.88
CA ASN A 53 -11.50 12.47 -1.12
C ASN A 53 -11.95 13.51 -0.10
N THR A 54 -13.25 13.56 0.23
CA THR A 54 -13.77 14.51 1.25
C THR A 54 -13.16 14.24 2.63
N ALA A 55 -13.00 12.96 2.99
CA ALA A 55 -12.36 12.59 4.25
C ALA A 55 -10.87 12.95 4.28
N VAL A 56 -10.16 12.77 3.16
CA VAL A 56 -8.76 13.18 2.99
C VAL A 56 -8.63 14.69 3.12
N SER A 57 -9.40 15.50 2.39
CA SER A 57 -9.35 16.96 2.50
C SER A 57 -9.72 17.48 3.90
N SER A 58 -10.66 16.82 4.57
CA SER A 58 -11.00 17.15 5.97
C SER A 58 -9.84 16.85 6.92
N LEU A 59 -9.02 15.85 6.60
CA LEU A 59 -7.87 15.48 7.41
C LEU A 59 -6.67 16.39 7.13
N GLU A 60 -6.42 16.73 5.87
CA GLU A 60 -5.44 17.74 5.44
C GLU A 60 -5.65 19.06 6.22
N ALA A 61 -6.88 19.59 6.22
CA ALA A 61 -7.21 20.82 6.94
C ALA A 61 -6.95 20.73 8.46
N LYS A 62 -7.13 19.55 9.07
CA LYS A 62 -6.81 19.33 10.49
C LYS A 62 -5.30 19.30 10.73
N HIS A 63 -4.55 18.70 9.81
CA HIS A 63 -3.09 18.59 9.88
C HIS A 63 -2.42 19.96 9.71
N GLU A 64 -2.97 20.82 8.85
CA GLU A 64 -2.58 22.24 8.71
C GLU A 64 -2.80 23.01 10.02
N GLY A 65 -3.89 22.72 10.74
CA GLY A 65 -4.15 23.22 12.09
C GLY A 65 -3.28 22.60 13.19
N GLY A 66 -2.33 21.73 12.86
CA GLY A 66 -1.39 21.09 13.79
C GLY A 66 -1.89 19.80 14.45
N ALA A 67 -3.14 19.39 14.21
CA ALA A 67 -3.73 18.20 14.81
C ALA A 67 -3.35 16.93 14.02
N LYS A 68 -2.13 16.42 14.22
CA LYS A 68 -1.61 15.22 13.57
C LYS A 68 -1.76 13.97 14.44
N GLU A 69 -2.97 13.46 14.60
CA GLU A 69 -3.25 12.32 15.50
C GLU A 69 -2.53 11.04 15.08
N PHE A 70 -2.24 10.85 13.79
CA PHE A 70 -1.48 9.69 13.33
C PHE A 70 -0.08 9.62 13.95
N LEU A 71 0.58 10.76 14.23
CA LEU A 71 1.88 10.78 14.91
C LEU A 71 1.74 10.25 16.34
N ARG A 72 0.66 10.63 17.03
CA ARG A 72 0.36 10.10 18.37
C ARG A 72 0.04 8.60 18.32
N ILE A 73 -0.76 8.16 17.34
CA ILE A 73 -1.06 6.73 17.12
C ILE A 73 0.23 5.94 16.86
N LEU A 74 1.12 6.46 16.01
CA LEU A 74 2.40 5.85 15.68
C LEU A 74 3.26 5.66 16.94
N LYS A 75 3.42 6.74 17.73
CA LYS A 75 4.19 6.75 18.98
C LYS A 75 3.58 5.81 20.05
N GLU A 76 2.27 5.85 20.26
CA GLU A 76 1.64 5.08 21.33
C GLU A 76 1.44 3.60 21.03
N ARG A 77 1.25 3.22 19.76
CA ARG A 77 0.87 1.85 19.39
C ARG A 77 1.99 1.07 18.73
N PHE A 78 2.81 1.72 17.90
CA PHE A 78 3.79 1.02 17.07
C PHE A 78 5.21 1.15 17.61
N GLN A 79 5.62 2.30 18.16
CA GLN A 79 6.95 2.42 18.79
C GLN A 79 7.13 1.54 20.04
N ARG A 80 6.05 1.07 20.65
CA ARG A 80 6.12 0.04 21.71
C ARG A 80 6.53 -1.33 21.18
N LEU A 81 6.42 -1.55 19.88
CA LEU A 81 6.85 -2.75 19.17
C LEU A 81 8.19 -2.44 18.51
N VAL A 82 9.30 -2.88 19.10
CA VAL A 82 10.68 -2.55 18.65
C VAL A 82 10.87 -2.78 17.15
N GLU A 83 10.23 -3.81 16.60
CA GLU A 83 10.27 -4.15 15.18
C GLU A 83 9.67 -3.10 14.24
N TYR A 84 8.76 -2.25 14.73
CA TYR A 84 8.05 -1.20 13.99
C TYR A 84 8.54 0.20 14.36
N ASP A 85 9.57 0.32 15.20
CA ASP A 85 10.16 1.60 15.50
C ASP A 85 10.94 2.13 14.29
N ARG A 86 11.20 3.44 14.27
CA ARG A 86 12.02 4.04 13.24
C ARG A 86 13.42 3.45 13.33
N THR A 87 13.91 2.92 12.21
CA THR A 87 15.28 2.41 12.14
C THR A 87 16.29 3.52 12.43
N ARG A 88 17.45 3.14 12.99
CA ARG A 88 18.60 4.05 13.17
C ARG A 88 19.38 4.25 11.87
N LEU A 89 19.04 3.50 10.82
CA LEU A 89 19.66 3.66 9.51
C LEU A 89 19.35 5.03 8.94
N ILE A 90 20.34 5.56 8.22
CA ILE A 90 20.23 6.84 7.55
C ILE A 90 19.33 6.65 6.32
N ASP A 91 18.45 7.61 6.12
CA ASP A 91 17.68 7.74 4.90
C ASP A 91 18.60 8.24 3.78
N ASN A 92 18.97 7.33 2.87
CA ASN A 92 19.88 7.60 1.77
C ASN A 92 19.17 7.49 0.43
N LEU A 93 19.00 8.63 -0.24
CA LEU A 93 18.63 8.69 -1.64
C LEU A 93 19.91 8.76 -2.48
N PHE A 94 20.12 7.84 -3.41
CA PHE A 94 21.29 7.84 -4.30
C PHE A 94 21.01 8.55 -5.63
N ILE A 95 22.05 9.09 -6.26
CA ILE A 95 21.93 9.70 -7.59
C ILE A 95 21.46 8.67 -8.63
N THR A 96 20.67 9.10 -9.61
CA THR A 96 20.05 8.24 -10.63
C THR A 96 21.02 7.36 -11.42
N SER A 97 22.26 7.79 -11.60
CA SER A 97 23.29 7.06 -12.36
C SER A 97 24.06 6.01 -11.56
N TYR A 98 23.81 5.91 -10.26
CA TYR A 98 24.46 4.95 -9.38
C TYR A 98 23.50 3.80 -9.13
N ASP A 99 23.92 2.58 -9.48
CA ASP A 99 23.17 1.37 -9.18
C ASP A 99 23.76 0.71 -7.93
N HIS A 100 22.93 -0.05 -7.21
CA HIS A 100 23.35 -0.77 -6.01
C HIS A 100 24.46 -1.77 -6.35
N VAL A 101 25.53 -1.78 -5.55
CA VAL A 101 26.74 -2.60 -5.80
C VAL A 101 26.46 -4.10 -5.86
N ASP A 102 25.51 -4.57 -5.04
CA ASP A 102 25.04 -5.96 -5.02
C ASP A 102 23.50 -5.99 -5.07
N PRO A 103 22.88 -6.41 -6.18
CA PRO A 103 21.42 -6.49 -6.31
C PRO A 103 20.72 -7.42 -5.31
N GLN A 104 21.46 -8.28 -4.61
CA GLN A 104 20.94 -9.23 -3.62
C GLN A 104 21.11 -8.78 -2.17
N ALA A 105 21.89 -7.72 -1.92
CA ALA A 105 22.06 -7.17 -0.59
C ALA A 105 20.73 -6.68 0.00
N ILE A 106 20.62 -6.73 1.33
CA ILE A 106 19.42 -6.34 2.07
C ILE A 106 19.41 -4.86 2.50
N ASN A 107 20.58 -4.22 2.41
CA ASN A 107 20.85 -2.85 2.81
C ASN A 107 21.96 -2.24 1.93
N CYS A 108 22.27 -0.96 2.15
CA CYS A 108 23.23 -0.18 1.37
C CYS A 108 24.54 0.11 2.11
N ASP A 109 24.95 -0.74 3.06
CA ASP A 109 26.15 -0.49 3.89
C ASP A 109 27.45 -0.47 3.07
N GLN A 110 27.47 -1.13 1.91
CA GLN A 110 28.59 -1.18 0.98
C GLN A 110 28.48 -0.17 -0.17
N CYS A 111 27.45 0.69 -0.15
CA CYS A 111 27.29 1.69 -1.20
C CYS A 111 28.18 2.92 -0.94
N ASP A 112 28.63 3.54 -2.02
CA ASP A 112 29.44 4.76 -1.99
C ASP A 112 28.60 5.94 -1.47
N SER A 113 28.87 6.34 -0.23
CA SER A 113 28.20 7.49 0.42
C SER A 113 28.37 8.82 -0.31
N SER A 114 29.40 8.97 -1.17
CA SER A 114 29.57 10.16 -2.01
C SER A 114 28.53 10.27 -3.13
N LYS A 115 27.79 9.19 -3.40
CA LYS A 115 26.70 9.11 -4.38
C LYS A 115 25.33 9.40 -3.78
N VAL A 116 25.26 9.72 -2.49
CA VAL A 116 24.02 10.15 -1.84
C VAL A 116 23.68 11.58 -2.27
N VAL A 117 22.43 11.80 -2.65
CA VAL A 117 21.89 13.13 -2.97
C VAL A 117 21.85 13.93 -1.68
N GLY A 118 22.57 15.06 -1.66
CA GLY A 118 22.50 16.02 -0.57
C GLY A 118 21.11 16.66 -0.52
N GLY A 119 20.47 16.62 0.65
CA GLY A 119 19.19 17.28 0.92
C GLY A 119 19.22 18.04 2.24
N ASP A 120 18.37 19.04 2.36
CA ASP A 120 18.27 19.81 3.59
C ASP A 120 17.80 18.92 4.75
N PRO A 121 18.39 19.05 5.96
CA PRO A 121 17.90 18.33 7.11
C PRO A 121 16.47 18.77 7.43
N ARG A 122 15.56 17.81 7.63
CA ARG A 122 14.24 18.13 8.17
C ARG A 122 14.37 18.59 9.62
N SER A 123 13.51 19.52 10.01
CA SER A 123 13.40 19.99 11.40
C SER A 123 13.03 18.86 12.37
N THR A 124 12.34 17.83 11.90
CA THR A 124 11.92 16.67 12.67
C THR A 124 12.09 15.38 11.89
N ASN A 125 12.22 14.28 12.63
CA ASN A 125 12.18 12.92 12.11
C ASN A 125 10.77 12.34 11.98
N ASP A 126 9.74 13.15 12.26
CA ASP A 126 8.34 12.73 12.11
C ASP A 126 8.01 12.53 10.62
N PRO A 127 7.25 11.47 10.27
CA PRO A 127 6.84 11.20 8.90
C PRO A 127 5.92 12.30 8.36
N VAL A 128 6.07 12.60 7.07
CA VAL A 128 5.27 13.59 6.33
C VAL A 128 4.25 12.85 5.46
N ILE A 129 3.06 13.45 5.30
CA ILE A 129 2.03 12.96 4.39
C ILE A 129 2.15 13.72 3.06
N HIS A 130 2.21 12.98 1.97
CA HIS A 130 2.28 13.50 0.60
C HIS A 130 1.06 13.02 -0.18
N HIS A 131 0.52 13.90 -1.02
CA HIS A 131 -0.67 13.64 -1.80
C HIS A 131 -0.29 13.71 -3.29
N GLY A 132 -0.52 12.64 -4.03
CA GLY A 132 -0.11 12.63 -5.44
C GLY A 132 -0.42 11.33 -6.17
N GLY A 133 0.04 11.28 -7.43
CA GLY A 133 -0.14 10.13 -8.30
C GLY A 133 0.62 8.90 -7.84
N ILE A 134 -0.03 7.74 -7.93
CA ILE A 134 0.58 6.44 -7.64
C ILE A 134 0.61 5.61 -8.92
N ALA A 135 1.78 5.13 -9.29
CA ALA A 135 1.93 4.11 -10.31
C ALA A 135 1.76 2.71 -9.72
N SER A 136 0.86 1.94 -10.31
CA SER A 136 0.57 0.57 -9.91
C SER A 136 0.96 -0.39 -11.02
N GLY A 137 1.59 -1.52 -10.68
CA GLY A 137 1.97 -2.54 -11.66
C GLY A 137 2.30 -3.88 -11.03
N ASN A 138 2.39 -4.93 -11.84
CA ASN A 138 2.67 -6.30 -11.40
C ASN A 138 4.17 -6.57 -11.19
N GLN A 139 5.03 -5.58 -11.43
CA GLN A 139 6.47 -5.68 -11.29
C GLN A 139 6.99 -4.66 -10.27
N VAL A 140 8.05 -5.04 -9.55
CA VAL A 140 8.72 -4.12 -8.63
C VAL A 140 9.59 -3.17 -9.44
N MET A 141 9.37 -1.86 -9.32
CA MET A 141 10.26 -0.86 -9.90
C MET A 141 11.63 -0.92 -9.20
N ARG A 142 12.71 -1.16 -9.96
CA ARG A 142 14.09 -1.25 -9.46
C ARG A 142 15.11 -0.46 -10.30
N SER A 143 14.64 0.46 -11.14
CA SER A 143 15.50 1.22 -12.04
C SER A 143 15.25 2.70 -11.83
N SER A 144 16.25 3.42 -11.31
CA SER A 144 16.19 4.88 -11.12
C SER A 144 15.86 5.59 -12.43
N LYS A 145 16.45 5.14 -13.55
CA LYS A 145 16.21 5.73 -14.88
C LYS A 145 14.75 5.55 -15.32
N GLN A 146 14.20 4.34 -15.15
CA GLN A 146 12.82 4.06 -15.54
C GLN A 146 11.83 4.78 -14.60
N ARG A 147 12.11 4.78 -13.30
CA ARG A 147 11.39 5.54 -12.28
C ARG A 147 11.28 7.01 -12.67
N ASP A 148 12.41 7.68 -12.92
CA ASP A 148 12.45 9.11 -13.21
C ASP A 148 11.70 9.45 -14.53
N ARG A 149 11.84 8.60 -15.56
CA ARG A 149 11.08 8.73 -16.81
C ARG A 149 9.57 8.65 -16.57
N LEU A 150 9.12 7.63 -15.83
CA LEU A 150 7.69 7.42 -15.55
C LEU A 150 7.13 8.50 -14.61
N THR A 151 7.92 9.01 -13.67
CA THR A 151 7.56 10.16 -12.83
C THR A 151 7.20 11.37 -13.66
N GLN A 152 8.02 11.70 -14.66
CA GLN A 152 7.74 12.83 -15.55
C GLN A 152 6.56 12.57 -16.49
N GLN A 153 6.43 11.35 -17.01
CA GLN A 153 5.38 11.00 -17.97
C GLN A 153 3.99 10.88 -17.35
N LEU A 154 3.91 10.41 -16.10
CA LEU A 154 2.64 10.03 -15.46
C LEU A 154 2.26 10.92 -14.27
N ASP A 155 3.09 11.91 -13.92
CA ASP A 155 2.91 12.80 -12.75
C ASP A 155 2.73 12.02 -11.43
N ILE A 156 3.58 11.02 -11.23
CA ILE A 156 3.53 10.11 -10.08
C ILE A 156 4.65 10.40 -9.07
N ILE A 157 4.37 10.10 -7.81
CA ILE A 157 5.33 10.25 -6.71
C ILE A 157 5.60 8.95 -5.95
N CYS A 158 4.91 7.87 -6.31
CA CYS A 158 5.03 6.58 -5.63
C CYS A 158 4.74 5.42 -6.57
N PHE A 159 5.45 4.30 -6.38
CA PHE A 159 5.22 3.01 -7.02
C PHE A 159 4.72 1.97 -6.02
N GLU A 160 3.75 1.16 -6.43
CA GLU A 160 3.20 0.03 -5.68
C GLU A 160 2.66 -1.05 -6.64
N MET A 161 2.11 -2.15 -6.10
CA MET A 161 1.79 -3.33 -6.90
C MET A 161 0.35 -3.84 -6.86
N GLU A 162 -0.60 -3.07 -6.31
CA GLU A 162 -1.93 -3.64 -6.04
C GLU A 162 -3.11 -2.73 -6.43
N ALA A 163 -2.97 -1.40 -6.37
CA ALA A 163 -4.12 -0.49 -6.46
C ALA A 163 -4.86 -0.56 -7.80
N ALA A 164 -4.16 -0.67 -8.93
CA ALA A 164 -4.79 -0.70 -10.26
C ALA A 164 -5.77 -1.87 -10.41
N GLY A 165 -5.44 -3.03 -9.84
CA GLY A 165 -6.33 -4.20 -9.84
C GLY A 165 -7.54 -3.99 -8.91
N LEU A 166 -7.31 -3.49 -7.69
CA LEU A 166 -8.38 -3.34 -6.71
C LEU A 166 -9.41 -2.27 -7.10
N MET A 167 -8.96 -1.15 -7.68
CA MET A 167 -9.82 -0.04 -8.08
C MET A 167 -10.78 -0.40 -9.23
N ASN A 168 -10.58 -1.53 -9.93
CA ASN A 168 -11.56 -2.05 -10.89
C ASN A 168 -12.74 -2.76 -10.21
N ILE A 169 -12.58 -3.17 -8.95
CA ILE A 169 -13.52 -4.03 -8.23
C ILE A 169 -14.27 -3.23 -7.16
N LEU A 170 -13.57 -2.34 -6.46
CA LEU A 170 -14.18 -1.48 -5.45
C LEU A 170 -13.52 -0.10 -5.34
N PRO A 171 -14.28 0.94 -4.93
CA PRO A 171 -13.71 2.22 -4.56
C PRO A 171 -12.66 2.05 -3.47
N CYS A 172 -11.44 2.51 -3.71
CA CYS A 172 -10.37 2.43 -2.72
C CYS A 172 -9.46 3.64 -2.77
N LEU A 173 -8.96 4.04 -1.61
CA LEU A 173 -7.91 5.03 -1.45
C LEU A 173 -6.60 4.28 -1.14
N PRO A 174 -5.58 4.31 -2.00
CA PRO A 174 -4.28 3.74 -1.67
C PRO A 174 -3.53 4.67 -0.70
N ILE A 175 -3.02 4.07 0.37
CA ILE A 175 -2.20 4.72 1.40
C ILE A 175 -0.92 3.90 1.52
N ARG A 176 0.22 4.52 1.19
CA ARG A 176 1.51 3.83 1.04
C ARG A 176 2.55 4.44 1.95
N GLY A 177 3.06 3.63 2.88
CA GLY A 177 4.25 3.99 3.63
C GLY A 177 5.48 3.78 2.76
N ILE A 178 6.38 4.74 2.74
CA ILE A 178 7.55 4.71 1.87
C ILE A 178 8.66 3.86 2.49
N CYS A 179 9.03 2.77 1.82
CA CYS A 179 10.06 1.84 2.31
C CYS A 179 11.32 1.75 1.44
N ASP A 180 11.29 2.29 0.23
CA ASP A 180 12.44 2.42 -0.67
C ASP A 180 12.21 3.58 -1.65
N TYR A 181 13.16 3.82 -2.55
CA TYR A 181 13.12 4.89 -3.55
C TYR A 181 12.79 4.40 -4.96
N SER A 182 12.14 3.24 -5.08
CA SER A 182 11.81 2.63 -6.39
C SER A 182 13.04 2.49 -7.30
N ASP A 183 14.20 2.21 -6.72
CA ASP A 183 15.46 2.05 -7.42
C ASP A 183 16.11 0.71 -7.07
N SER A 184 17.37 0.53 -7.45
CA SER A 184 18.14 -0.65 -7.11
C SER A 184 18.49 -0.74 -5.61
N HIS A 185 18.39 0.36 -4.85
CA HIS A 185 18.86 0.47 -3.47
C HIS A 185 17.77 0.05 -2.49
N LYS A 186 17.68 -1.25 -2.25
CA LYS A 186 16.70 -1.79 -1.31
C LYS A 186 17.20 -1.72 0.12
N ASN A 187 16.33 -1.23 1.00
CA ASN A 187 16.55 -1.30 2.43
C ASN A 187 15.32 -1.91 3.12
N LYS A 188 15.42 -3.21 3.42
CA LYS A 188 14.29 -3.97 3.99
C LYS A 188 13.91 -3.52 5.41
N GLU A 189 14.83 -2.87 6.13
CA GLU A 189 14.61 -2.40 7.50
C GLU A 189 13.51 -1.34 7.58
N TRP A 190 13.27 -0.58 6.52
CA TRP A 190 12.22 0.45 6.50
C TRP A 190 10.81 -0.11 6.32
N GLN A 191 10.64 -1.35 5.86
CA GLN A 191 9.31 -1.87 5.52
C GLN A 191 8.35 -1.90 6.70
N ARG A 192 8.83 -2.30 7.89
CA ARG A 192 7.99 -2.38 9.10
C ARG A 192 7.58 -0.99 9.58
N TYR A 193 8.53 -0.06 9.65
CA TYR A 193 8.26 1.32 10.02
C TYR A 193 7.30 1.99 9.03
N ALA A 194 7.55 1.87 7.73
CA ALA A 194 6.69 2.37 6.67
C ALA A 194 5.27 1.80 6.75
N ALA A 195 5.12 0.50 7.00
CA ALA A 195 3.81 -0.11 7.21
C ALA A 195 3.09 0.48 8.43
N ALA A 196 3.81 0.75 9.53
CA ALA A 196 3.25 1.38 10.72
C ALA A 196 2.81 2.82 10.47
N THR A 197 3.60 3.62 9.74
CA THR A 197 3.25 5.02 9.43
C THR A 197 2.01 5.10 8.57
N ALA A 198 1.91 4.26 7.53
CA ALA A 198 0.71 4.12 6.70
C ALA A 198 -0.51 3.67 7.50
N ALA A 199 -0.35 2.67 8.38
CA ALA A 199 -1.43 2.17 9.23
C ALA A 199 -1.91 3.19 10.25
N ALA A 200 -0.99 3.99 10.81
CA ALA A 200 -1.33 5.07 11.74
C ALA A 200 -2.16 6.15 11.05
N TYR A 201 -1.76 6.59 9.84
CA TYR A 201 -2.53 7.53 9.04
C TYR A 201 -3.91 6.97 8.66
N ALA A 202 -3.96 5.72 8.17
CA ALA A 202 -5.22 5.08 7.82
C ALA A 202 -6.18 4.98 9.01
N ARG A 203 -5.66 4.70 10.22
CA ARG A 203 -6.47 4.68 11.44
C ARG A 203 -7.07 6.06 11.74
N GLU A 204 -6.29 7.13 11.62
CA GLU A 204 -6.80 8.49 11.79
C GLU A 204 -7.89 8.81 10.75
N LEU A 205 -7.65 8.50 9.48
CA LEU A 205 -8.63 8.68 8.40
C LEU A 205 -9.96 7.97 8.69
N LEU A 206 -9.93 6.73 9.20
CA LEU A 206 -11.14 5.98 9.55
C LEU A 206 -11.97 6.68 10.64
N THR A 207 -11.34 7.43 11.56
CA THR A 207 -12.10 8.21 12.56
C THR A 207 -12.85 9.37 11.92
N VAL A 208 -12.27 9.99 10.88
CA VAL A 208 -12.94 11.05 10.10
C VAL A 208 -14.12 10.47 9.34
N LEU A 209 -13.93 9.35 8.65
CA LEU A 209 -15.00 8.66 7.91
C LEU A 209 -16.16 8.23 8.81
N ALA A 210 -15.85 7.72 10.01
CA ALA A 210 -16.88 7.31 10.97
C ALA A 210 -17.66 8.49 11.57
N SER A 211 -17.07 9.69 11.57
CA SER A 211 -17.69 10.91 12.13
C SER A 211 -18.55 11.68 11.11
N GLN A 212 -18.58 11.28 9.85
CA GLN A 212 -19.43 11.92 8.85
C GLN A 212 -20.90 11.50 9.06
N PRO A 213 -21.86 12.45 9.04
CA PRO A 213 -23.26 12.14 9.29
C PRO A 213 -23.80 11.16 8.24
N ALA A 214 -24.52 10.13 8.72
CA ALA A 214 -25.10 9.05 7.92
C ALA A 214 -25.97 9.52 6.74
N THR A 215 -26.42 10.77 6.74
CA THR A 215 -27.20 11.42 5.68
C THR A 215 -26.43 11.63 4.36
N ARG A 216 -25.10 11.59 4.33
CA ARG A 216 -24.33 11.52 3.06
C ARG A 216 -24.03 10.10 2.58
N LEU A 217 -24.13 9.12 3.49
CA LEU A 217 -24.02 7.69 3.15
C LEU A 217 -25.36 7.13 2.65
N SER A 218 -26.48 7.84 2.84
CA SER A 218 -27.81 7.45 2.35
C SER A 218 -28.15 7.93 0.93
N SER A 219 -27.38 8.87 0.37
CA SER A 219 -27.50 9.30 -1.04
C SER A 219 -26.57 8.52 -1.98
N ALA A 220 -25.52 7.89 -1.45
CA ALA A 220 -25.11 6.63 -2.03
C ALA A 220 -26.32 5.72 -1.83
N ARG A 221 -26.97 5.30 -2.92
CA ARG A 221 -27.92 4.18 -2.86
C ARG A 221 -27.30 3.13 -1.92
N HIS A 222 -28.12 2.44 -1.15
CA HIS A 222 -27.74 1.18 -0.55
C HIS A 222 -27.31 0.27 -1.70
N ILE A 223 -26.08 0.44 -2.21
CA ILE A 223 -25.40 -0.49 -3.08
C ILE A 223 -25.18 -1.61 -2.09
N PRO A 224 -25.85 -2.76 -2.23
CA PRO A 224 -25.41 -3.93 -1.51
C PRO A 224 -23.94 -4.04 -1.91
N TYR A 225 -23.01 -3.78 -0.99
CA TYR A 225 -21.60 -4.02 -1.21
C TYR A 225 -21.40 -5.55 -1.20
N GLY A 226 -22.05 -6.23 -2.15
CA GLY A 226 -21.69 -7.54 -2.62
C GLY A 226 -20.61 -7.30 -3.63
N ILE A 227 -19.35 -7.39 -3.21
CA ILE A 227 -18.27 -7.67 -4.15
C ILE A 227 -18.66 -9.03 -4.74
N PRO A 228 -18.98 -9.14 -6.05
CA PRO A 228 -19.30 -10.43 -6.63
C PRO A 228 -18.09 -11.32 -6.38
N PHE A 229 -18.25 -12.32 -5.52
CA PHE A 229 -17.13 -13.21 -5.24
C PHE A 229 -16.85 -14.03 -6.51
N SER A 230 -15.77 -13.66 -7.19
CA SER A 230 -15.31 -14.34 -8.40
C SER A 230 -13.92 -14.89 -8.15
N LEU A 231 -13.74 -16.14 -8.56
CA LEU A 231 -12.45 -16.83 -8.54
C LEU A 231 -11.91 -17.02 -9.96
N GLN A 232 -12.58 -16.45 -10.98
CA GLN A 232 -12.31 -16.72 -12.39
C GLN A 232 -10.91 -16.29 -12.82
N ASP A 233 -10.44 -15.15 -12.29
CA ASP A 233 -9.10 -14.60 -12.59
C ASP A 233 -8.09 -14.85 -11.47
N MET A 234 -8.45 -15.63 -10.44
CA MET A 234 -7.53 -15.97 -9.36
C MET A 234 -6.67 -17.17 -9.78
N PRO A 235 -5.34 -17.09 -9.73
CA PRO A 235 -4.48 -18.21 -10.10
C PRO A 235 -4.73 -19.44 -9.20
N VAL A 236 -4.71 -20.63 -9.80
CA VAL A 236 -4.63 -21.90 -9.09
C VAL A 236 -3.15 -22.27 -9.05
N SER A 237 -2.57 -22.35 -7.85
CA SER A 237 -1.24 -22.91 -7.69
C SER A 237 -1.38 -24.33 -7.16
N ASP A 238 -0.85 -25.29 -7.92
CA ASP A 238 -0.74 -26.69 -7.50
C ASP A 238 0.44 -26.91 -6.53
N HIS A 239 1.23 -25.87 -6.28
CA HIS A 239 2.42 -25.87 -5.42
C HIS A 239 2.23 -25.05 -4.14
N LEU A 240 1.01 -25.04 -3.58
CA LEU A 240 0.79 -24.42 -2.27
C LEU A 240 1.44 -25.29 -1.19
N ILE A 241 2.47 -24.76 -0.53
CA ILE A 241 3.00 -25.36 0.70
C ILE A 241 1.87 -25.40 1.73
N ASP A 242 1.56 -26.60 2.23
CA ASP A 242 0.44 -26.77 3.14
C ASP A 242 0.69 -26.04 4.47
N ARG A 243 -0.34 -25.32 4.93
CA ARG A 243 -0.32 -24.52 6.16
C ARG A 243 -1.50 -24.95 7.03
N PRO A 244 -1.48 -26.17 7.60
CA PRO A 244 -2.65 -26.76 8.24
C PRO A 244 -3.12 -25.97 9.46
N ALA A 245 -2.21 -25.37 10.23
CA ALA A 245 -2.56 -24.54 11.38
C ALA A 245 -3.32 -23.26 10.97
N ASP A 246 -2.82 -22.55 9.95
CA ASP A 246 -3.47 -21.34 9.45
C ASP A 246 -4.82 -21.66 8.78
N ARG A 247 -4.91 -22.80 8.07
CA ARG A 247 -6.18 -23.26 7.50
C ARG A 247 -7.20 -23.58 8.58
N ALA A 248 -6.82 -24.31 9.62
CA ALA A 248 -7.70 -24.62 10.75
C ALA A 248 -8.17 -23.35 11.46
N ALA A 249 -7.29 -22.37 11.65
CA ALA A 249 -7.64 -21.08 12.25
C ALA A 249 -8.60 -20.26 11.37
N LEU A 250 -8.41 -20.27 10.05
CA LEU A 250 -9.34 -19.67 9.08
C LEU A 250 -10.73 -20.31 9.16
N GLU A 251 -10.78 -21.64 9.16
CA GLU A 251 -12.02 -22.40 9.23
C GLU A 251 -12.77 -22.17 10.54
N ASP A 252 -12.06 -22.26 11.67
CA ASP A 252 -12.66 -22.02 12.99
C ASP A 252 -13.19 -20.58 13.12
N CYS A 253 -12.48 -19.61 12.54
CA CYS A 253 -12.92 -18.23 12.56
C CYS A 253 -14.12 -18.01 11.63
N LEU A 254 -13.97 -18.29 10.34
CA LEU A 254 -14.84 -17.77 9.28
C LEU A 254 -16.05 -18.65 8.99
N LEU A 255 -16.00 -19.96 9.23
CA LEU A 255 -17.14 -20.83 8.93
C LEU A 255 -18.32 -20.55 9.87
N PRO A 256 -19.56 -20.73 9.39
CA PRO A 256 -20.75 -20.61 10.23
C PRO A 256 -20.69 -21.61 11.39
N LYS A 257 -20.94 -21.14 12.62
CA LYS A 257 -21.12 -22.02 13.80
C LYS A 257 -22.59 -21.99 14.19
N GLN A 258 -23.16 -23.14 14.55
CA GLN A 258 -24.56 -23.21 15.00
C GLN A 258 -24.77 -22.27 16.21
N GLY A 259 -25.79 -21.41 16.12
CA GLY A 259 -26.12 -20.42 17.16
C GLY A 259 -25.27 -19.15 17.19
N ALA A 260 -24.35 -18.95 16.23
CA ALA A 260 -23.55 -17.73 16.18
C ALA A 260 -24.32 -16.53 15.57
N ASN A 261 -24.20 -15.36 16.20
CA ASN A 261 -24.75 -14.10 15.69
C ASN A 261 -24.22 -13.75 14.29
N SER A 262 -25.07 -13.14 13.46
CA SER A 262 -24.78 -12.65 12.10
C SER A 262 -23.86 -11.40 12.08
N ARG A 263 -22.83 -11.37 12.91
CA ARG A 263 -21.85 -10.28 12.92
C ARG A 263 -20.72 -10.61 11.94
N ARG A 264 -20.25 -9.61 11.20
CA ARG A 264 -19.07 -9.72 10.34
C ARG A 264 -17.89 -10.26 11.15
N LYS A 265 -17.31 -11.36 10.69
CA LYS A 265 -16.12 -11.98 11.26
C LYS A 265 -14.87 -11.45 10.55
N LEU A 266 -13.80 -11.24 11.30
CA LEU A 266 -12.52 -10.76 10.79
C LEU A 266 -11.44 -11.77 11.13
N PHE A 267 -10.68 -12.20 10.12
CA PHE A 267 -9.48 -13.00 10.29
C PHE A 267 -8.30 -12.27 9.66
N ILE A 268 -7.17 -12.20 10.37
CA ILE A 268 -5.96 -11.53 9.90
C ILE A 268 -4.95 -12.59 9.46
N LEU A 269 -4.79 -12.75 8.15
CA LEU A 269 -3.70 -13.54 7.59
C LEU A 269 -2.42 -12.69 7.55
N HIS A 270 -1.43 -13.06 8.36
CA HIS A 270 -0.13 -12.37 8.43
C HIS A 270 1.04 -13.29 8.06
N GLY A 271 2.21 -12.69 7.82
CA GLY A 271 3.43 -13.37 7.41
C GLY A 271 4.21 -12.57 6.36
N LEU A 272 5.46 -12.97 6.12
CA LEU A 272 6.37 -12.31 5.16
C LEU A 272 5.78 -12.26 3.73
N GLY A 273 6.26 -11.33 2.90
CA GLY A 273 5.91 -11.27 1.48
C GLY A 273 6.24 -12.59 0.77
N GLY A 274 5.42 -12.99 -0.20
CA GLY A 274 5.64 -14.21 -0.99
C GLY A 274 5.30 -15.54 -0.30
N ILE A 275 4.96 -15.56 1.00
CA ILE A 275 4.69 -16.81 1.76
C ILE A 275 3.32 -17.47 1.47
N GLY A 276 2.66 -17.10 0.36
CA GLY A 276 1.41 -17.74 -0.08
C GLY A 276 0.14 -17.31 0.66
N LYS A 277 0.12 -16.16 1.36
CA LYS A 277 -1.09 -15.65 2.07
C LYS A 277 -2.31 -15.55 1.14
N THR A 278 -2.13 -14.96 -0.03
CA THR A 278 -3.19 -14.83 -1.05
C THR A 278 -3.66 -16.21 -1.51
N GLN A 279 -2.74 -17.14 -1.75
CA GLN A 279 -3.08 -18.49 -2.20
C GLN A 279 -3.86 -19.26 -1.13
N LEU A 280 -3.52 -19.10 0.15
CA LEU A 280 -4.27 -19.69 1.26
C LEU A 280 -5.69 -19.11 1.37
N ALA A 281 -5.85 -17.80 1.21
CA ALA A 281 -7.17 -17.15 1.20
C ALA A 281 -8.02 -17.62 0.01
N VAL A 282 -7.42 -17.72 -1.18
CA VAL A 282 -8.08 -18.22 -2.41
C VAL A 282 -8.47 -19.69 -2.27
N ASP A 283 -7.59 -20.53 -1.73
CA ASP A 283 -7.87 -21.96 -1.48
C ASP A 283 -9.00 -22.13 -0.46
N PHE A 284 -8.98 -21.40 0.66
CA PHE A 284 -10.09 -21.38 1.62
C PHE A 284 -11.41 -21.00 0.94
N ALA A 285 -11.40 -19.92 0.16
CA ALA A 285 -12.60 -19.41 -0.49
C ALA A 285 -13.12 -20.36 -1.60
N ARG A 286 -12.23 -21.10 -2.28
CA ARG A 286 -12.58 -22.18 -3.22
C ARG A 286 -13.26 -23.34 -2.52
N ARG A 287 -12.67 -23.84 -1.43
CA ARG A 287 -13.17 -25.00 -0.67
C ARG A 287 -14.53 -24.74 -0.05
N HIS A 288 -14.74 -23.53 0.44
CA HIS A 288 -15.91 -23.18 1.25
C HIS A 288 -16.92 -22.28 0.53
N LYS A 289 -16.82 -22.16 -0.80
CA LYS A 289 -17.71 -21.33 -1.64
C LYS A 289 -19.19 -21.64 -1.41
N THR A 290 -19.55 -22.90 -1.15
CA THR A 290 -20.92 -23.35 -0.91
C THR A 290 -21.35 -23.23 0.55
N ALA A 291 -20.39 -23.19 1.50
CA ALA A 291 -20.64 -23.10 2.93
C ALA A 291 -20.84 -21.67 3.44
N LEU A 292 -20.44 -20.67 2.64
CA LEU A 292 -20.64 -19.24 2.92
C LEU A 292 -21.82 -18.74 2.08
N PRO A 293 -23.04 -18.60 2.64
CA PRO A 293 -24.19 -18.16 1.87
C PRO A 293 -23.96 -16.73 1.37
N TYR A 294 -24.04 -16.55 0.04
CA TYR A 294 -24.20 -15.21 -0.53
C TYR A 294 -25.52 -14.63 0.00
N SER A 295 -25.43 -13.64 0.88
CA SER A 295 -26.55 -12.74 1.13
C SER A 295 -26.50 -11.72 -0.01
N GLY A 296 -27.36 -11.91 -1.01
CA GLY A 296 -27.61 -10.90 -2.04
C GLY A 296 -28.15 -9.60 -1.44
#